data_AF-A0A919TCB6-F1
#
_entry.id   AF-A0A919TCB6-F1
#
_cell.length_a   1.000
_cell.length_b   1.000
_cell.length_c   1.000
_cell.angle_alpha   90.00
_cell.angle_beta   90.00
_cell.angle_gamma   90.00
#
_symmetry.space_group_name_H-M   'P 1'
#
loop_
_entity.id
_entity.type
_entity.pdbx_description
1 polymer ?
#
loop_
_entity_poly.entity_id
_entity_poly.type
_entity_poly.pdbx_seq_one_letter_code
_entity_poly.pdbx_strand_id
1 'polypeptide(L)'
;MARSDAVRNREKVLRAAEAVLGEQGLSARMDEIARRAGVGVGTVYRHFATKEALYQAIVTARVDELLAEAAQLRDSGEPRTAFFTFFTRVVVDAAGKKAYIDALRTAGIDPKAGQAGQAAEMRKAIDDLLREAQQAGAVRPDAALPEILALLRGASMAAETGDYPAGVLDRSLAFLLDGLRPA
;
A
#
# COMPACT_ATOMS: atom_id res chain seq x y z
N MET A 1 6.43 -9.31 -29.43
CA MET A 1 5.08 -9.60 -28.88
C MET A 1 5.17 -10.29 -27.51
N ALA A 2 5.86 -11.42 -27.35
CA ALA A 2 5.87 -12.22 -26.11
C ALA A 2 6.18 -11.49 -24.77
N ARG A 3 7.04 -10.46 -24.76
CA ARG A 3 7.38 -9.71 -23.54
C ARG A 3 6.22 -8.81 -23.06
N SER A 4 5.46 -8.22 -23.99
CA SER A 4 4.29 -7.39 -23.66
C SER A 4 3.15 -8.26 -23.12
N ASP A 5 2.95 -9.43 -23.71
CA ASP A 5 1.93 -10.39 -23.27
C ASP A 5 2.26 -10.95 -21.87
N ALA A 6 3.53 -11.25 -21.60
CA ALA A 6 4.00 -11.70 -20.29
C ALA A 6 3.78 -10.66 -19.18
N VAL A 7 4.03 -9.37 -19.47
CA VAL A 7 3.78 -8.27 -18.51
C VAL A 7 2.27 -8.11 -18.26
N ARG A 8 1.47 -8.05 -19.33
CA ARG A 8 0.02 -7.92 -19.22
C ARG A 8 -0.62 -9.09 -18.48
N ASN A 9 -0.14 -10.32 -18.71
CA ASN A 9 -0.60 -11.49 -17.99
C ASN A 9 -0.20 -11.46 -16.52
N ARG A 10 1.03 -11.02 -16.20
CA ARG A 10 1.46 -10.82 -14.81
C ARG A 10 0.55 -9.84 -14.07
N GLU A 11 0.24 -8.69 -14.66
CA GLU A 11 -0.67 -7.70 -14.06
C GLU A 11 -2.09 -8.24 -13.85
N LYS A 12 -2.64 -8.97 -14.83
CA LYS A 12 -3.95 -9.62 -14.70
C LYS A 12 -3.96 -10.61 -13.53
N VAL A 13 -2.89 -11.39 -13.39
CA VAL A 13 -2.74 -12.34 -12.29
C VAL A 13 -2.65 -11.62 -10.94
N LEU A 14 -1.88 -10.54 -10.82
CA LEU A 14 -1.78 -9.78 -9.57
C LEU A 14 -3.14 -9.18 -9.16
N ARG A 15 -3.85 -8.52 -10.08
CA ARG A 15 -5.19 -7.98 -9.80
C ARG A 15 -6.20 -9.05 -9.41
N ALA A 16 -6.20 -10.20 -10.12
CA ALA A 16 -7.07 -11.31 -9.79
C ALA A 16 -6.72 -11.91 -8.41
N ALA A 17 -5.43 -12.04 -8.11
CA ALA A 17 -4.96 -12.57 -6.84
C ALA A 17 -5.38 -11.67 -5.68
N GLU A 18 -5.21 -10.35 -5.77
CA GLU A 18 -5.68 -9.40 -4.77
C GLU A 18 -7.18 -9.56 -4.46
N ALA A 19 -8.01 -9.66 -5.50
CA ALA A 19 -9.45 -9.85 -5.32
C ALA A 19 -9.79 -11.18 -4.64
N VAL A 20 -9.20 -12.30 -5.11
CA VAL A 20 -9.42 -13.62 -4.50
C VAL A 20 -8.95 -13.65 -3.05
N LEU A 21 -7.85 -12.98 -2.73
CA LEU A 21 -7.30 -12.91 -1.39
C LEU A 21 -8.13 -12.05 -0.45
N GLY A 22 -8.67 -10.93 -0.94
CA GLY A 22 -9.60 -10.10 -0.17
C GLY A 22 -10.86 -10.88 0.22
N GLU A 23 -11.32 -11.80 -0.64
CA GLU A 23 -12.52 -12.60 -0.40
C GLU A 23 -12.27 -13.88 0.42
N GLN A 24 -11.17 -14.58 0.16
CA GLN A 24 -10.93 -15.95 0.67
C GLN A 24 -9.74 -16.05 1.62
N GLY A 25 -8.96 -14.98 1.78
CA GLY A 25 -7.75 -14.97 2.60
C GLY A 25 -6.81 -16.14 2.26
N LEU A 26 -6.38 -16.87 3.28
CA LEU A 26 -5.49 -18.02 3.13
C LEU A 26 -6.08 -19.17 2.30
N SER A 27 -7.40 -19.27 2.17
CA SER A 27 -8.05 -20.33 1.40
C SER A 27 -7.98 -20.10 -0.12
N ALA A 28 -7.50 -18.95 -0.57
CA ALA A 28 -7.31 -18.63 -1.99
C ALA A 28 -6.50 -19.72 -2.72
N ARG A 29 -7.01 -20.20 -3.86
CA ARG A 29 -6.34 -21.24 -4.64
C ARG A 29 -5.77 -20.69 -5.95
N MET A 30 -4.62 -21.20 -6.38
CA MET A 30 -3.94 -20.74 -7.60
C MET A 30 -4.75 -20.99 -8.88
N ASP A 31 -5.57 -22.06 -8.90
CA ASP A 31 -6.50 -22.38 -9.98
C ASP A 31 -7.61 -21.33 -10.13
N GLU A 32 -8.20 -20.88 -9.02
CA GLU A 32 -9.20 -19.82 -8.98
C GLU A 32 -8.63 -18.46 -9.43
N ILE A 33 -7.42 -18.13 -8.98
CA ILE A 33 -6.71 -16.92 -9.41
C ILE A 33 -6.46 -16.95 -10.92
N ALA A 34 -6.01 -18.09 -11.47
CA ALA A 34 -5.81 -18.25 -12.91
C ALA A 34 -7.11 -18.07 -13.69
N ARG A 35 -8.21 -18.68 -13.20
CA ARG A 35 -9.54 -18.57 -13.79
C ARG A 35 -10.02 -17.13 -13.85
N ARG A 36 -9.92 -16.38 -12.74
CA ARG A 36 -10.31 -14.96 -12.69
C ARG A 36 -9.42 -14.06 -13.53
N ALA A 37 -8.12 -14.36 -13.60
CA ALA A 37 -7.19 -13.64 -14.46
C ALA A 37 -7.39 -13.93 -15.97
N GLY A 38 -8.18 -14.96 -16.32
CA GLY A 38 -8.36 -15.41 -17.70
C GLY A 38 -7.09 -16.00 -18.30
N VAL A 39 -6.25 -16.66 -17.48
CA VAL A 39 -4.99 -17.29 -17.91
C VAL A 39 -4.94 -18.76 -17.47
N GLY A 40 -4.09 -19.56 -18.11
CA GLY A 40 -3.85 -20.93 -17.66
C GLY A 40 -3.10 -20.98 -16.33
N VAL A 41 -3.39 -21.96 -15.46
CA VAL A 41 -2.71 -22.13 -14.17
C VAL A 41 -1.19 -22.32 -14.33
N GLY A 42 -0.75 -22.99 -15.40
CA GLY A 42 0.67 -23.09 -15.74
C GLY A 42 1.33 -21.74 -16.04
N THR A 43 0.58 -20.77 -16.58
CA THR A 43 1.07 -19.39 -16.77
C THR A 43 1.24 -18.68 -15.43
N VAL A 44 0.34 -18.90 -14.47
CA VAL A 44 0.49 -18.37 -13.11
C VAL A 44 1.76 -18.93 -12.46
N TYR A 45 1.95 -20.25 -12.47
CA TYR A 45 3.15 -20.89 -11.89
C TYR A 45 4.46 -20.49 -12.58
N ARG A 46 4.43 -20.19 -13.89
CA ARG A 46 5.59 -19.63 -14.60
C ARG A 46 5.97 -18.23 -14.12
N HIS A 47 5.02 -17.41 -13.72
CA HIS A 47 5.28 -16.07 -13.18
C HIS A 47 5.55 -16.08 -11.67
N PHE A 48 4.94 -17.02 -10.95
CA PHE A 48 4.95 -17.12 -9.50
C PHE A 48 5.06 -18.59 -9.12
N ALA A 49 6.28 -19.06 -8.88
CA ALA A 49 6.55 -20.48 -8.60
C ALA A 49 5.79 -20.99 -7.36
N THR A 50 5.50 -20.10 -6.41
CA THR A 50 4.78 -20.40 -5.18
C THR A 50 3.73 -19.33 -4.88
N LYS A 51 2.79 -19.67 -3.99
CA LYS A 51 1.73 -18.76 -3.53
C LYS A 51 2.31 -17.59 -2.74
N GLU A 52 3.40 -17.86 -2.03
CA GLU A 52 4.21 -16.90 -1.28
C GLU A 52 4.88 -15.88 -2.22
N ALA A 53 5.45 -16.35 -3.33
CA ALA A 53 6.05 -15.48 -4.35
C ALA A 53 4.99 -14.58 -5.02
N LEU A 54 3.77 -15.10 -5.22
CA LEU A 54 2.65 -14.30 -5.68
C LEU A 54 2.27 -13.22 -4.67
N TYR A 55 2.17 -13.57 -3.38
CA TYR A 55 1.80 -12.63 -2.33
C TYR A 55 2.85 -11.54 -2.12
N GLN A 56 4.13 -11.89 -2.12
CA GLN A 56 5.22 -10.91 -2.09
C GLN A 56 5.14 -9.96 -3.28
N ALA A 57 4.87 -10.49 -4.48
CA ALA A 57 4.72 -9.66 -5.67
C ALA A 57 3.52 -8.72 -5.62
N ILE A 58 2.42 -9.11 -4.95
CA ILE A 58 1.28 -8.22 -4.66
C ILE A 58 1.72 -7.09 -3.74
N VAL A 59 2.40 -7.40 -2.63
CA VAL A 59 2.92 -6.37 -1.71
C VAL A 59 3.84 -5.39 -2.45
N THR A 60 4.79 -5.92 -3.23
CA THR A 60 5.71 -5.12 -4.05
C THR A 60 4.97 -4.22 -5.03
N ALA A 61 4.01 -4.76 -5.80
CA ALA A 61 3.24 -3.98 -6.77
C ALA A 61 2.43 -2.86 -6.11
N ARG A 62 1.84 -3.12 -4.93
CA ARG A 62 1.12 -2.10 -4.18
C ARG A 62 2.03 -1.00 -3.63
N VAL A 63 3.22 -1.34 -3.16
CA VAL A 63 4.19 -0.33 -2.72
C VAL A 63 4.66 0.52 -3.91
N ASP A 64 4.91 -0.11 -5.06
CA ASP A 64 5.26 0.61 -6.29
C ASP A 64 4.15 1.56 -6.75
N GLU A 65 2.87 1.18 -6.61
CA GLU A 65 1.73 2.05 -6.89
C GLU A 65 1.65 3.24 -5.93
N LEU A 66 1.82 3.03 -4.63
CA LEU A 66 1.88 4.14 -3.67
C LEU A 66 3.05 5.08 -3.97
N LEU A 67 4.21 4.56 -4.36
CA LEU A 67 5.35 5.40 -4.76
C LEU A 67 5.04 6.22 -6.02
N ALA A 68 4.36 5.62 -7.01
CA ALA A 68 3.91 6.33 -8.20
C ALA A 68 2.87 7.42 -7.86
N GLU A 69 1.92 7.13 -6.98
CA GLU A 69 0.94 8.10 -6.48
C GLU A 69 1.61 9.25 -5.72
N ALA A 70 2.61 8.97 -4.88
CA ALA A 70 3.40 10.00 -4.19
C ALA A 70 4.09 10.95 -5.18
N ALA A 71 4.69 10.39 -6.24
CA ALA A 71 5.33 11.18 -7.30
C ALA A 71 4.31 12.04 -8.05
N GLN A 72 3.14 11.49 -8.39
CA GLN A 72 2.06 12.24 -9.03
C GLN A 72 1.54 13.38 -8.16
N LEU A 73 1.38 13.14 -6.86
CA LEU A 73 0.95 14.17 -5.90
C LEU A 73 1.99 15.28 -5.77
N ARG A 74 3.28 14.93 -5.77
CA ARG A 74 4.38 15.91 -5.78
C ARG A 74 4.34 16.78 -7.04
N ASP A 75 4.11 16.16 -8.19
CA ASP A 75 4.10 16.83 -9.49
C ASP A 75 2.76 17.55 -9.80
N SER A 76 1.74 17.40 -8.94
CA SER A 76 0.41 17.99 -9.13
C SER A 76 0.38 19.52 -9.01
N GLY A 77 1.40 20.12 -8.38
CA GLY A 77 1.43 21.55 -8.09
C GLY A 77 0.59 21.96 -6.88
N GLU A 78 0.10 21.01 -6.06
CA GLU A 78 -0.66 21.27 -4.84
C GLU A 78 0.11 20.91 -3.55
N PRO A 79 1.24 21.57 -3.23
CA PRO A 79 2.08 21.20 -2.09
C PRO A 79 1.37 21.34 -0.75
N ARG A 80 0.31 22.15 -0.66
CA ARG A 80 -0.49 22.32 0.55
C ARG A 80 -1.38 21.11 0.89
N THR A 81 -1.73 20.29 -0.09
CA THR A 81 -2.67 19.16 0.07
C THR A 81 -2.00 17.81 -0.14
N ALA A 82 -0.97 17.74 -0.98
CA ALA A 82 -0.29 16.51 -1.40
C ALA A 82 0.12 15.59 -0.23
N PHE A 83 0.75 16.15 0.82
CA PHE A 83 1.13 15.39 2.01
C PHE A 83 -0.07 14.73 2.71
N PHE A 84 -1.14 15.50 2.96
CA PHE A 84 -2.33 15.00 3.65
C PHE A 84 -3.07 13.94 2.82
N THR A 85 -3.15 14.17 1.51
CA THR A 85 -3.72 13.21 0.55
C THR A 85 -2.93 11.91 0.57
N PHE A 86 -1.60 11.98 0.50
CA PHE A 86 -0.75 10.80 0.50
C PHE A 86 -0.81 10.04 1.83
N PHE A 87 -0.75 10.75 2.97
CA PHE A 87 -0.90 10.13 4.29
C PHE A 87 -2.22 9.36 4.39
N THR A 88 -3.33 10.00 4.00
CA THR A 88 -4.66 9.39 4.01
C THR A 88 -4.70 8.15 3.13
N ARG A 89 -4.12 8.25 1.94
CA ARG A 89 -4.07 7.16 0.97
C ARG A 89 -3.34 5.94 1.52
N VAL A 90 -2.20 6.12 2.17
CA VAL A 90 -1.44 5.02 2.80
C VAL A 90 -2.23 4.37 3.95
N VAL A 91 -2.99 5.15 4.74
CA VAL A 91 -3.83 4.61 5.81
C VAL A 91 -5.01 3.81 5.27
N VAL A 92 -5.72 4.34 4.26
CA VAL A 92 -6.86 3.65 3.62
C VAL A 92 -6.41 2.38 2.92
N ASP A 93 -5.27 2.45 2.23
CA ASP A 93 -4.69 1.30 1.55
C ASP A 93 -4.30 0.19 2.55
N ALA A 94 -3.86 0.52 3.77
CA ALA A 94 -3.59 -0.49 4.81
C ALA A 94 -4.85 -1.28 5.23
N ALA A 95 -6.03 -0.65 5.29
CA ALA A 95 -7.28 -1.29 5.68
C ALA A 95 -7.66 -2.48 4.76
N GLY A 96 -7.36 -2.39 3.47
CA GLY A 96 -7.68 -3.42 2.49
C GLY A 96 -6.78 -4.67 2.53
N LYS A 97 -5.73 -4.67 3.36
CA LYS A 97 -4.59 -5.62 3.24
C LYS A 97 -4.51 -6.68 4.32
N LYS A 98 -5.30 -6.53 5.38
CA LYS A 98 -5.26 -7.40 6.56
C LYS A 98 -5.23 -8.89 6.19
N ALA A 99 -6.18 -9.32 5.35
CA ALA A 99 -6.40 -10.72 5.05
C ALA A 99 -5.17 -11.45 4.46
N TYR A 100 -4.37 -10.78 3.61
CA TYR A 100 -3.22 -11.41 2.98
C TYR A 100 -1.89 -11.11 3.69
N ILE A 101 -1.79 -10.00 4.44
CA ILE A 101 -0.66 -9.76 5.33
C ILE A 101 -0.66 -10.77 6.48
N ASP A 102 -1.83 -11.04 7.06
CA ASP A 102 -1.99 -12.07 8.09
C ASP A 102 -1.76 -13.47 7.52
N ALA A 103 -2.12 -13.70 6.26
CA ALA A 103 -1.82 -14.94 5.53
C ALA A 103 -0.31 -15.20 5.45
N LEU A 104 0.45 -14.21 4.98
CA LEU A 104 1.91 -14.26 4.91
C LEU A 104 2.52 -14.50 6.29
N ARG A 105 2.07 -13.76 7.31
CA ARG A 105 2.58 -13.89 8.68
C ARG A 105 2.32 -15.28 9.26
N THR A 106 1.12 -15.83 9.04
CA THR A 106 0.75 -17.19 9.49
C THR A 106 1.60 -18.27 8.80
N ALA A 107 1.96 -18.05 7.55
CA ALA A 107 2.88 -18.92 6.81
C ALA A 107 4.36 -18.74 7.23
N GLY A 108 4.66 -17.91 8.23
CA GLY A 108 6.02 -17.65 8.70
C GLY A 108 6.84 -16.74 7.78
N ILE A 109 6.18 -15.97 6.92
CA ILE A 109 6.82 -15.16 5.90
C ILE A 109 6.68 -13.70 6.29
N ASP A 110 7.82 -13.02 6.39
CA ASP A 110 7.84 -11.58 6.54
C ASP A 110 7.31 -10.93 5.24
N PRO A 111 6.16 -10.22 5.28
CA PRO A 111 5.63 -9.52 4.12
C PRO A 111 6.56 -8.45 3.57
N LYS A 112 7.57 -8.03 4.35
CA LYS A 112 8.55 -7.01 3.98
C LYS A 112 9.91 -7.61 3.59
N ALA A 113 10.03 -8.93 3.54
CA ALA A 113 11.25 -9.60 3.12
C ALA A 113 11.68 -9.12 1.73
N GLY A 114 12.93 -8.67 1.60
CA GLY A 114 13.49 -8.17 0.33
C GLY A 114 13.02 -6.77 -0.09
N GLN A 115 12.23 -6.05 0.73
CA GLN A 115 11.68 -4.74 0.40
C GLN A 115 12.44 -3.56 1.05
N ALA A 116 13.70 -3.77 1.45
CA ALA A 116 14.49 -2.71 2.08
C ALA A 116 14.62 -1.46 1.19
N GLY A 117 14.79 -1.66 -0.12
CA GLY A 117 14.83 -0.56 -1.10
C GLY A 117 13.50 0.21 -1.15
N GLN A 118 12.38 -0.50 -1.29
CA GLN A 118 11.05 0.12 -1.29
C GLN A 118 10.71 0.85 0.01
N ALA A 119 11.16 0.33 1.16
CA ALA A 119 10.98 1.00 2.45
C ALA A 119 11.77 2.32 2.51
N ALA A 120 12.97 2.36 1.95
CA ALA A 120 13.77 3.57 1.84
C ALA A 120 13.13 4.59 0.87
N GLU A 121 12.65 4.14 -0.29
CA GLU A 121 11.93 5.00 -1.24
C GLU A 121 10.63 5.57 -0.63
N MET A 122 9.87 4.75 0.09
CA MET A 122 8.64 5.21 0.77
C MET A 122 8.95 6.26 1.83
N ARG A 123 10.00 6.03 2.63
CA ARG A 123 10.47 7.01 3.61
C ARG A 123 10.87 8.32 2.94
N LYS A 124 11.58 8.25 1.82
CA LYS A 124 11.99 9.43 1.05
C LYS A 124 10.80 10.18 0.50
N ALA A 125 9.84 9.49 -0.12
CA ALA A 125 8.62 10.10 -0.66
C ALA A 125 7.81 10.85 0.40
N ILE A 126 7.69 10.28 1.62
CA ILE A 126 7.03 10.94 2.75
C ILE A 126 7.80 12.18 3.19
N ASP A 127 9.14 12.10 3.29
CA ASP A 127 9.97 13.25 3.67
C ASP A 127 9.88 14.40 2.65
N ASP A 128 9.92 14.08 1.36
CA ASP A 128 9.81 15.07 0.29
C ASP A 128 8.46 15.81 0.35
N LEU A 129 7.36 15.07 0.44
CA LEU A 129 6.01 15.66 0.56
C LEU A 129 5.84 16.47 1.85
N LEU A 130 6.39 16.00 2.97
CA LEU A 130 6.37 16.72 4.25
C LEU A 130 7.09 18.07 4.12
N ARG A 131 8.29 18.09 3.54
CA ARG A 131 9.08 19.31 3.34
C ARG A 131 8.37 20.31 2.45
N GLU A 132 7.78 19.86 1.34
CA GLU A 132 7.03 20.72 0.44
C GLU A 132 5.80 21.32 1.13
N ALA A 133 5.07 20.52 1.92
CA ALA A 133 3.93 21.00 2.70
C ALA A 133 4.34 22.01 3.80
N GLN A 134 5.51 21.82 4.42
CA GLN A 134 6.08 22.78 5.39
C GLN A 134 6.50 24.08 4.71
N GLN A 135 7.18 24.02 3.56
CA GLN A 135 7.56 25.21 2.78
C GLN A 135 6.33 25.98 2.30
N ALA A 136 5.25 25.27 1.98
CA ALA A 136 3.97 25.87 1.64
C ALA A 136 3.19 26.38 2.86
N GLY A 137 3.66 26.19 4.10
CA GLY A 137 2.97 26.60 5.32
C GLY A 137 1.65 25.87 5.55
N ALA A 138 1.54 24.61 5.11
CA ALA A 138 0.38 23.75 5.34
C ALA A 138 0.60 22.76 6.49
N VAL A 139 1.85 22.47 6.85
CA VAL A 139 2.25 21.62 7.98
C VAL A 139 3.16 22.42 8.91
N ARG A 140 2.99 22.21 10.23
CA ARG A 140 3.81 22.83 11.27
C ARG A 140 5.31 22.49 11.11
N PRO A 141 6.23 23.44 11.34
CA PRO A 141 7.66 23.27 11.04
C PRO A 141 8.38 22.29 11.98
N ASP A 142 7.80 22.00 13.15
CA ASP A 142 8.32 21.06 14.14
C ASP A 142 7.81 19.62 13.93
N ALA A 143 6.94 19.38 12.95
CA ALA A 143 6.58 18.02 12.55
C ALA A 143 7.77 17.35 11.84
N ALA A 144 8.47 16.47 12.56
CA ALA A 144 9.63 15.75 12.03
C ALA A 144 9.26 14.36 11.50
N LEU A 145 10.04 13.89 10.53
CA LEU A 145 9.79 12.63 9.82
C LEU A 145 9.63 11.41 10.76
N PRO A 146 10.44 11.21 11.83
CA PRO A 146 10.27 10.06 12.72
C PRO A 146 8.87 9.99 13.35
N GLU A 147 8.34 11.13 13.80
CA GLU A 147 7.02 11.25 14.40
C GLU A 147 5.93 11.02 13.34
N ILE A 148 6.09 11.57 12.13
CA ILE A 148 5.17 11.32 11.01
C ILE A 148 5.11 9.84 10.66
N LEU A 149 6.25 9.15 10.59
CA LEU A 149 6.29 7.71 10.32
C LEU A 149 5.66 6.89 11.46
N ALA A 150 5.82 7.33 12.71
CA ALA A 150 5.19 6.69 13.86
C ALA A 150 3.66 6.85 13.84
N LEU A 151 3.18 8.07 13.56
CA LEU A 151 1.75 8.38 13.40
C LEU A 151 1.15 7.58 12.24
N LEU A 152 1.83 7.54 11.09
CA LEU A 152 1.39 6.80 9.93
C LEU A 152 1.27 5.31 10.24
N ARG A 153 2.29 4.72 10.87
CA ARG A 153 2.25 3.31 11.34
C ARG A 153 1.07 3.07 12.30
N GLY A 154 0.86 3.97 13.26
CA GLY A 154 -0.24 3.85 14.23
C GLY A 154 -1.62 3.91 13.56
N ALA A 155 -1.80 4.85 12.63
CA ALA A 155 -3.03 5.00 11.86
C ALA A 155 -3.28 3.80 10.93
N SER A 156 -2.26 3.31 10.21
CA SER A 156 -2.36 2.09 9.40
C SER A 156 -2.72 0.86 10.25
N MET A 157 -2.09 0.69 11.42
CA MET A 157 -2.43 -0.41 12.34
C MET A 157 -3.89 -0.32 12.82
N ALA A 158 -4.34 0.88 13.17
CA ALA A 158 -5.73 1.10 13.56
C ALA A 158 -6.70 0.79 12.41
N ALA A 159 -6.34 1.12 11.18
CA ALA A 159 -7.12 0.81 9.98
C ALA A 159 -7.16 -0.70 9.67
N GLU A 160 -6.05 -1.41 9.89
CA GLU A 160 -5.95 -2.87 9.69
C GLU A 160 -6.73 -3.67 10.75
N THR A 161 -6.72 -3.22 12.00
CA THR A 161 -7.19 -4.02 13.14
C THR A 161 -8.52 -3.56 13.71
N GLY A 162 -8.96 -2.35 13.37
CA GLY A 162 -10.17 -1.73 13.92
C GLY A 162 -11.47 -2.41 13.50
N ASP A 163 -12.32 -2.65 14.48
CA ASP A 163 -13.75 -2.94 14.29
C ASP A 163 -14.52 -1.70 14.75
N TYR A 164 -14.46 -0.65 13.94
CA TYR A 164 -15.09 0.63 14.26
C TYR A 164 -16.39 0.81 13.49
N PRO A 165 -17.38 1.54 14.06
CA PRO A 165 -18.50 2.04 13.30
C PRO A 165 -18.04 2.86 12.08
N ALA A 166 -18.86 2.84 11.02
CA ALA A 166 -18.57 3.57 9.79
C ALA A 166 -18.21 5.05 10.05
N GLY A 167 -17.13 5.51 9.41
CA GLY A 167 -16.63 6.89 9.48
C GLY A 167 -15.89 7.27 10.77
N VAL A 168 -15.73 6.37 11.76
CA VAL A 168 -14.90 6.65 12.94
C VAL A 168 -13.43 6.81 12.55
N LEU A 169 -12.90 5.89 11.72
CA LEU A 169 -11.52 5.96 11.24
C LEU A 169 -11.24 7.27 10.50
N ASP A 170 -12.16 7.70 9.62
CA ASP A 170 -12.03 8.93 8.85
C ASP A 170 -11.98 10.17 9.76
N ARG A 171 -12.86 10.24 10.77
CA ARG A 171 -12.86 11.35 11.74
C ARG A 171 -11.60 11.34 12.61
N SER A 172 -11.18 10.18 13.08
CA SER A 172 -9.94 10.03 13.86
C SER A 172 -8.71 10.46 13.04
N LEU A 173 -8.67 10.10 11.76
CA LEU A 173 -7.62 10.51 10.85
C LEU A 173 -7.65 12.02 10.61
N ALA A 174 -8.84 12.61 10.44
CA ALA A 174 -8.98 14.07 10.32
C ALA A 174 -8.43 14.80 11.55
N PHE A 175 -8.73 14.35 12.77
CA PHE A 175 -8.17 14.94 14.00
C PHE A 175 -6.63 14.85 14.05
N LEU A 176 -6.07 13.71 13.63
CA LEU A 176 -4.62 13.52 13.57
C LEU A 176 -3.99 14.51 12.58
N LEU A 177 -4.56 14.64 11.39
CA LEU A 177 -4.03 15.50 10.32
C LEU A 177 -4.23 16.99 10.63
N ASP A 178 -5.35 17.38 11.24
CA ASP A 178 -5.59 18.75 11.70
C ASP A 178 -4.56 19.16 12.78
N GLY A 179 -4.13 18.22 13.63
CA GLY A 179 -3.05 18.46 14.60
C GLY A 179 -1.67 18.73 13.99
N LEU A 180 -1.48 18.44 12.69
CA LEU A 180 -0.25 18.74 11.95
C LEU A 180 -0.31 20.11 11.27
N ARG A 181 -1.47 20.75 11.19
CA ARG A 181 -1.58 22.09 10.60
C ARG A 181 -0.93 23.14 11.50
N PRO A 182 -0.40 24.24 10.94
CA PRO A 182 0.06 25.38 11.72
C PRO A 182 -1.07 25.96 12.59
N ALA A 183 -0.70 26.52 13.75
CA ALA A 183 -1.61 27.24 14.64
C ALA A 183 -2.02 28.62 14.07
#